data_AF-A0A485N7U8-F1
#
_entry.id   AF-A0A485N7U8-F1
#
_cell.length_a   1.000
_cell.length_b   1.000
_cell.length_c   1.000
_cell.angle_alpha   90.00
_cell.angle_beta   90.00
_cell.angle_gamma   90.00
#
_symmetry.space_group_name_H-M   'P 1'
#
loop_
_entity.id
_entity.type
_entity.pdbx_description
1 polymer ?
#
loop_
_entity_poly.entity_id
_entity_poly.type
_entity_poly.pdbx_seq_one_letter_code
_entity_poly.pdbx_strand_id
1 'polypeptide(L)'
;MSPRPEEEKMRMEVVNRIESVIKELWPSADVQIFGSFKTGLYLPTSDIDLVVFGKWENLPLWTLEEALRKHKVADEDSVKVLDKATVPIIKLTDSFTEVKVDISFNVQNGVRAADLIKDFTKKYPVLPYLVLVLKQFLLQRDLNEVFTGGIGSYSLFLMAVSFLQLHPREDACIPNTNYGVLLIEFFELYGRHFNYLKTGIRIKDGGSYVAKDEVQKNMLDGYRPSMLYIEDPLQPGNDVGRSSYGAMQVKQAFDYAYVVLSHAVSPIAKYYPNNETESILGRIIRVTDEVATYRDWISKQWGLQNRPEPSCNGPVSSSSATQSSSSDVDSDATPCKTPKQLLCRPSTGNRVGSQDVSLESSQAVGKMQSTQTSNTSNSTNKSQHGSARLFRSSSKGFQGTTQTSHGSLMTNKQHQGKSNNQYYHGKKRKHKRDAPLSDLCR
;
A
#
# COMPACT_ATOMS: atom_id res chain seq x y z
N MET A 1 2.43 -8.07 9.76
CA MET A 1 2.79 -6.74 9.23
C MET A 1 1.61 -5.79 9.25
N SER A 2 0.37 -6.26 9.11
CA SER A 2 -0.81 -5.43 9.40
C SER A 2 -0.74 -4.84 10.81
N PRO A 3 -1.33 -3.65 11.02
CA PRO A 3 -1.50 -3.05 12.34
C PRO A 3 -2.18 -3.98 13.36
N ARG A 4 -1.76 -3.88 14.62
CA ARG A 4 -2.47 -4.40 15.79
C ARG A 4 -3.15 -3.26 16.57
N PRO A 5 -4.22 -3.52 17.34
CA PRO A 5 -4.87 -2.51 18.17
C PRO A 5 -3.94 -1.80 19.17
N GLU A 6 -2.94 -2.51 19.71
CA GLU A 6 -1.96 -1.93 20.63
C GLU A 6 -1.04 -0.91 19.93
N GLU A 7 -0.71 -1.15 18.65
CA GLU A 7 0.09 -0.23 17.84
C GLU A 7 -0.71 1.01 17.45
N GLU A 8 -1.99 0.86 17.13
CA GLU A 8 -2.89 1.98 16.84
C GLU A 8 -3.06 2.87 18.07
N LYS A 9 -3.25 2.27 19.25
CA LYS A 9 -3.35 2.98 20.53
C LYS A 9 -2.07 3.75 20.86
N MET A 10 -0.91 3.09 20.79
CA MET A 10 0.39 3.73 21.01
C MET A 10 0.59 4.92 20.07
N ARG A 11 0.28 4.76 18.78
CA ARG A 11 0.38 5.83 17.78
C ARG A 11 -0.60 6.99 18.07
N MET A 12 -1.81 6.70 18.57
CA MET A 12 -2.75 7.73 19.00
C MET A 12 -2.23 8.53 20.21
N GLU A 13 -1.53 7.89 21.15
CA GLU A 13 -0.88 8.60 22.27
C GLU A 13 0.25 9.53 21.79
N VAL A 14 1.01 9.15 20.75
CA VAL A 14 1.97 10.04 20.08
C VAL A 14 1.26 11.26 19.48
N VAL A 15 0.17 11.05 18.75
CA VAL A 15 -0.64 12.13 18.16
C VAL A 15 -1.17 13.07 19.24
N ASN A 16 -1.73 12.55 20.33
CA ASN A 16 -2.27 13.35 21.43
C ASN A 16 -1.20 14.22 22.11
N ARG A 17 0.04 13.73 22.26
CA ARG A 17 1.18 14.53 22.78
C ARG A 17 1.51 15.69 21.86
N ILE A 18 1.61 15.43 20.55
CA ILE A 18 1.93 16.45 19.54
C ILE A 18 0.79 17.46 19.40
N GLU A 19 -0.46 17.01 19.36
CA GLU A 19 -1.64 17.88 19.32
C GLU A 19 -1.69 18.80 20.55
N SER A 20 -1.40 18.29 21.76
CA SER A 20 -1.37 19.11 22.97
C SER A 20 -0.41 20.31 22.85
N VAL A 21 0.80 20.10 22.32
CA VAL A 21 1.78 21.18 22.06
C VAL A 21 1.27 22.16 21.00
N ILE A 22 0.65 21.65 19.93
CA ILE A 22 0.08 22.49 18.86
C ILE A 22 -1.08 23.35 19.39
N LYS A 23 -1.95 22.80 20.25
CA LYS A 23 -3.09 23.51 20.85
C LYS A 23 -2.67 24.53 21.91
N GLU A 24 -1.54 24.32 22.59
CA GLU A 24 -0.96 25.35 23.48
C GLU A 24 -0.49 26.58 22.68
N LEU A 25 0.18 26.36 21.54
CA LEU A 25 0.60 27.45 20.65
C LEU A 25 -0.58 28.12 19.93
N TRP A 26 -1.50 27.30 19.41
CA TRP A 26 -2.60 27.73 18.54
C TRP A 26 -3.90 27.00 18.93
N PRO A 27 -4.65 27.49 19.94
CA PRO A 27 -5.86 26.83 20.43
C PRO A 27 -6.95 26.62 19.37
N SER A 28 -6.96 27.43 18.31
CA SER A 28 -7.90 27.37 17.19
C SER A 28 -7.40 26.54 15.99
N ALA A 29 -6.18 25.99 16.05
CA ALA A 29 -5.68 25.08 15.02
C ALA A 29 -6.40 23.72 15.10
N ASP A 30 -6.60 23.09 13.95
CA ASP A 30 -7.18 21.75 13.83
C ASP A 30 -6.11 20.76 13.37
N VAL A 31 -5.97 19.63 14.06
CA VAL A 31 -4.91 18.64 13.82
C VAL A 31 -5.57 17.36 13.31
N GLN A 32 -5.20 16.94 12.11
CA GLN A 32 -5.77 15.74 11.50
C GLN A 32 -4.68 14.76 11.08
N ILE A 33 -4.92 13.48 11.41
CA ILE A 33 -4.16 12.35 10.88
C ILE A 33 -4.58 12.12 9.42
N PHE A 34 -3.60 11.99 8.52
CA PHE A 34 -3.83 11.58 7.13
C PHE A 34 -3.01 10.33 6.76
N GLY A 35 -2.86 10.08 5.45
CA GLY A 35 -1.88 9.14 4.91
C GLY A 35 -2.07 7.68 5.36
N SER A 36 -0.97 7.01 5.70
CA SER A 36 -0.99 5.57 5.92
C SER A 36 -1.67 5.17 7.24
N PHE A 37 -1.56 6.03 8.27
CA PHE A 37 -2.18 5.79 9.57
C PHE A 37 -3.71 5.93 9.49
N LYS A 38 -4.23 7.01 8.87
CA LYS A 38 -5.69 7.25 8.69
C LYS A 38 -6.42 6.16 7.90
N THR A 39 -5.69 5.39 7.10
CA THR A 39 -6.22 4.35 6.20
C THR A 39 -6.07 2.92 6.74
N GLY A 40 -5.32 2.72 7.83
CA GLY A 40 -4.99 1.38 8.33
C GLY A 40 -4.01 0.60 7.44
N LEU A 41 -3.42 1.23 6.43
CA LEU A 41 -2.49 0.62 5.47
C LEU A 41 -1.03 0.97 5.77
N TYR A 42 -0.67 0.99 7.05
CA TYR A 42 0.67 1.30 7.54
C TYR A 42 1.44 0.03 7.92
N LEU A 43 2.77 0.08 7.76
CA LEU A 43 3.69 -0.94 8.27
C LEU A 43 4.07 -0.62 9.73
N PRO A 44 4.66 -1.56 10.49
CA PRO A 44 5.02 -1.32 11.89
C PRO A 44 5.96 -0.12 12.05
N THR A 45 6.84 0.05 11.08
CA THR A 45 7.87 1.08 10.95
C THR A 45 7.44 2.33 10.17
N SER A 46 6.19 2.42 9.70
CA SER A 46 5.72 3.58 8.93
C SER A 46 5.56 4.82 9.81
N ASP A 47 5.88 5.98 9.24
CA ASP A 47 5.71 7.29 9.85
C ASP A 47 4.21 7.60 10.12
N ILE A 48 3.93 8.53 11.04
CA ILE A 48 2.59 9.13 11.21
C ILE A 48 2.54 10.42 10.41
N ASP A 49 1.55 10.52 9.51
CA ASP A 49 1.29 11.72 8.71
C ASP A 49 0.27 12.65 9.43
N LEU A 50 0.69 13.85 9.85
CA LEU A 50 -0.15 14.88 10.48
C LEU A 50 -0.28 16.14 9.63
N VAL A 51 -1.48 16.66 9.47
CA VAL A 51 -1.75 17.98 8.88
C VAL A 51 -2.35 18.90 9.92
N VAL A 52 -1.79 20.10 10.04
CA VAL A 52 -2.28 21.17 10.91
C VAL A 52 -2.97 22.22 10.05
N PHE A 53 -4.25 22.44 10.30
CA PHE A 53 -5.06 23.49 9.68
C PHE A 53 -5.15 24.72 10.58
N GLY A 54 -5.04 25.89 9.98
CA GLY A 54 -5.10 27.16 10.72
C GLY A 54 -4.79 28.37 9.84
N LYS A 55 -4.93 29.55 10.44
CA LYS A 55 -4.81 30.84 9.77
C LYS A 55 -3.46 31.46 10.12
N TRP A 56 -2.50 31.36 9.21
CA TRP A 56 -1.20 32.02 9.30
C TRP A 56 -0.87 32.69 7.97
N GLU A 57 -0.25 33.88 8.02
CA GLU A 57 0.25 34.57 6.82
C GLU A 57 1.48 33.87 6.23
N ASN A 58 2.32 33.31 7.12
CA ASN A 58 3.50 32.50 6.78
C ASN A 58 3.44 31.19 7.58
N LEU A 59 3.89 30.07 7.00
CA LEU A 59 3.82 28.77 7.66
C LEU A 59 4.74 28.74 8.91
N PRO A 60 4.23 28.42 10.11
CA PRO A 60 4.97 28.59 11.36
C PRO A 60 5.88 27.38 11.69
N LEU A 61 6.61 26.89 10.69
CA LEU A 61 7.41 25.66 10.77
C LEU A 61 8.43 25.71 11.93
N TRP A 62 9.22 26.77 11.99
CA TRP A 62 10.25 26.97 13.00
C TRP A 62 9.68 27.19 14.42
N THR A 63 8.52 27.84 14.53
CA THR A 63 7.81 28.01 15.81
C THR A 63 7.34 26.68 16.38
N LEU A 64 6.83 25.78 15.54
CA LEU A 64 6.45 24.44 15.97
C LEU A 64 7.67 23.57 16.30
N GLU A 65 8.76 23.68 15.52
CA GLU A 65 10.03 23.00 15.82
C GLU A 65 10.57 23.34 17.23
N GLU A 66 10.64 24.64 17.56
CA GLU A 66 11.12 25.12 18.86
C GLU A 66 10.22 24.62 20.01
N ALA A 67 8.90 24.68 19.84
CA ALA A 67 7.96 24.21 20.84
C ALA A 67 8.00 22.68 21.05
N LEU A 68 8.19 21.89 19.99
CA LEU A 68 8.34 20.44 20.08
C LEU A 68 9.62 20.05 20.84
N ARG A 69 10.74 20.76 20.58
CA ARG A 69 11.99 20.59 21.36
C ARG A 69 11.79 21.00 22.82
N LYS A 70 11.17 22.15 23.09
CA LYS A 70 10.91 22.66 24.45
C LYS A 70 10.11 21.66 25.30
N HIS A 71 9.12 21.00 24.72
CA HIS A 71 8.29 20.01 25.39
C HIS A 71 8.87 18.58 25.43
N LYS A 72 10.04 18.35 24.81
CA LYS A 72 10.74 17.04 24.78
C LYS A 72 9.90 15.87 24.24
N VAL A 73 8.92 16.18 23.39
CA VAL A 73 8.07 15.17 22.71
C VAL A 73 8.87 14.37 21.69
N ALA A 74 9.90 15.00 21.11
CA ALA A 74 10.80 14.38 20.15
C ALA A 74 12.21 14.18 20.75
N ASP A 75 12.95 13.23 20.19
CA ASP A 75 14.39 13.12 20.40
C ASP A 75 15.10 14.40 19.90
N GLU A 76 16.07 14.93 20.66
CA GLU A 76 16.54 16.33 20.54
C GLU A 76 17.12 16.64 19.15
N ASP A 77 17.86 15.68 18.56
CA ASP A 77 18.48 15.76 17.24
C ASP A 77 17.56 15.26 16.09
N SER A 78 16.36 14.75 16.39
CA SER A 78 15.45 14.18 15.40
C SER A 78 14.63 15.22 14.64
N VAL A 79 14.26 16.33 15.30
CA VAL A 79 13.37 17.35 14.73
C VAL A 79 14.08 18.12 13.62
N LYS A 80 13.52 18.10 12.40
CA LYS A 80 14.08 18.70 11.19
C LYS A 80 13.01 19.35 10.33
N VAL A 81 13.17 20.64 10.07
CA VAL A 81 12.34 21.39 9.11
C VAL A 81 12.87 21.16 7.69
N LEU A 82 11.99 20.74 6.78
CA LEU A 82 12.24 20.57 5.35
C LEU A 82 11.40 21.60 4.57
N ASP A 83 11.89 22.83 4.51
CA ASP A 83 11.20 24.00 3.97
C ASP A 83 11.27 24.13 2.43
N LYS A 84 12.29 23.55 1.80
CA LYS A 84 12.56 23.66 0.34
C LYS A 84 11.76 22.70 -0.55
N ALA A 85 10.95 21.82 0.03
CA ALA A 85 10.12 20.89 -0.72
C ALA A 85 8.82 21.57 -1.22
N THR A 86 8.19 21.02 -2.26
CA THR A 86 6.90 21.50 -2.79
C THR A 86 5.80 21.55 -1.72
N VAL A 87 5.88 20.66 -0.73
CA VAL A 87 5.11 20.70 0.51
C VAL A 87 6.12 20.76 1.66
N PRO A 88 6.26 21.90 2.34
CA PRO A 88 7.10 22.02 3.53
C PRO A 88 6.60 21.11 4.65
N ILE A 89 7.52 20.37 5.28
CA ILE A 89 7.20 19.45 6.38
C ILE A 89 8.21 19.56 7.53
N ILE A 90 7.76 19.24 8.74
CA ILE A 90 8.61 18.99 9.90
C ILE A 90 8.66 17.48 10.12
N LYS A 91 9.85 16.89 10.07
CA LYS A 91 10.08 15.50 10.49
C LYS A 91 10.54 15.47 11.93
N LEU A 92 10.09 14.49 12.72
CA LEU A 92 10.60 14.20 14.06
C LEU A 92 10.50 12.70 14.38
N THR A 93 11.17 12.26 15.44
CA THR A 93 10.99 10.94 16.06
C THR A 93 10.52 11.14 17.50
N ASP A 94 9.38 10.55 17.88
CA ASP A 94 8.87 10.60 19.26
C ASP A 94 9.87 9.94 20.23
N SER A 95 10.20 10.65 21.31
CA SER A 95 11.29 10.29 22.23
C SER A 95 11.03 9.04 23.08
N PHE A 96 9.76 8.61 23.21
CA PHE A 96 9.37 7.48 24.03
C PHE A 96 9.08 6.21 23.22
N THR A 97 8.56 6.37 22.01
CA THR A 97 8.08 5.25 21.18
C THR A 97 8.93 5.00 19.94
N GLU A 98 9.89 5.88 19.63
CA GLU A 98 10.68 5.86 18.39
C GLU A 98 9.84 5.98 17.10
N VAL A 99 8.55 6.34 17.21
CA VAL A 99 7.68 6.55 16.05
C VAL A 99 8.04 7.85 15.36
N LYS A 100 8.33 7.76 14.06
CA LYS A 100 8.55 8.91 13.18
C LYS A 100 7.23 9.62 12.89
N VAL A 101 7.27 10.94 12.83
CA VAL A 101 6.10 11.78 12.51
C VAL A 101 6.48 12.86 11.50
N ASP A 102 5.66 13.00 10.47
CA ASP A 102 5.74 14.06 9.46
C ASP A 102 4.57 15.03 9.67
N ILE A 103 4.87 16.29 9.96
CA ILE A 103 3.88 17.35 10.17
C ILE A 103 3.90 18.31 8.99
N SER A 104 2.75 18.52 8.37
CA SER A 104 2.50 19.46 7.28
C SER A 104 1.46 20.50 7.66
N PHE A 105 1.38 21.61 6.93
CA PHE A 105 0.41 22.68 7.19
C PHE A 105 -0.54 22.90 6.01
N ASN A 106 -1.83 23.02 6.30
CA ASN A 106 -2.89 23.37 5.34
C ASN A 106 -3.03 22.46 4.08
N VAL A 107 -2.53 21.21 4.13
CA VAL A 107 -2.60 20.25 3.00
C VAL A 107 -3.94 19.51 2.95
N GLN A 108 -4.92 20.04 2.22
CA GLN A 108 -6.29 19.49 2.19
C GLN A 108 -6.43 18.13 1.47
N ASN A 109 -5.56 17.81 0.49
CA ASN A 109 -5.73 16.63 -0.36
C ASN A 109 -5.55 15.30 0.40
N GLY A 110 -4.76 15.27 1.48
CA GLY A 110 -4.42 14.05 2.23
C GLY A 110 -5.64 13.36 2.87
N VAL A 111 -6.63 14.14 3.32
CA VAL A 111 -7.85 13.61 3.94
C VAL A 111 -8.73 12.94 2.90
N ARG A 112 -8.99 13.61 1.77
CA ARG A 112 -9.79 13.07 0.66
C ARG A 112 -9.18 11.81 0.03
N ALA A 113 -7.84 11.72 0.00
CA ALA A 113 -7.14 10.51 -0.43
C ALA A 113 -7.37 9.34 0.52
N ALA A 114 -7.46 9.58 1.83
CA ALA A 114 -7.73 8.52 2.80
C ALA A 114 -9.14 7.94 2.66
N ASP A 115 -10.14 8.76 2.37
CA ASP A 115 -11.52 8.29 2.14
C ASP A 115 -11.63 7.48 0.84
N LEU A 116 -11.00 7.96 -0.24
CA LEU A 116 -10.90 7.21 -1.50
C LEU A 116 -10.22 5.83 -1.30
N ILE A 117 -9.16 5.77 -0.50
CA ILE A 117 -8.48 4.52 -0.15
C ILE A 117 -9.40 3.56 0.60
N LYS A 118 -10.26 4.07 1.51
CA LYS A 118 -11.24 3.26 2.24
C LYS A 118 -12.33 2.71 1.33
N ASP A 119 -12.84 3.53 0.39
CA ASP A 119 -13.83 3.08 -0.58
C ASP A 119 -13.29 1.96 -1.48
N PHE A 120 -12.07 2.10 -2.00
CA PHE A 120 -11.42 1.04 -2.77
C PHE A 120 -11.09 -0.20 -1.93
N THR A 121 -10.71 -0.04 -0.67
CA THR A 121 -10.47 -1.14 0.27
C THR A 121 -11.76 -1.92 0.56
N LYS A 122 -12.89 -1.22 0.71
CA LYS A 122 -14.22 -1.82 0.88
C LYS A 122 -14.68 -2.53 -0.39
N LYS A 123 -14.38 -1.98 -1.57
CA LYS A 123 -14.71 -2.57 -2.88
C LYS A 123 -13.86 -3.79 -3.21
N TYR A 124 -12.59 -3.81 -2.79
CA TYR A 124 -11.63 -4.87 -3.11
C TYR A 124 -10.98 -5.40 -1.82
N PRO A 125 -11.57 -6.41 -1.15
CA PRO A 125 -11.09 -6.92 0.14
C PRO A 125 -9.66 -7.49 0.15
N VAL A 126 -9.12 -7.87 -1.02
CA VAL A 126 -7.71 -8.30 -1.18
C VAL A 126 -6.70 -7.14 -1.10
N LEU A 127 -7.15 -5.90 -1.37
CA LEU A 127 -6.30 -4.73 -1.56
C LEU A 127 -5.39 -4.41 -0.35
N PRO A 128 -5.85 -4.49 0.92
CA PRO A 128 -4.98 -4.28 2.08
C PRO A 128 -3.82 -5.28 2.16
N TYR A 129 -4.09 -6.56 1.92
CA TYR A 129 -3.09 -7.61 1.98
C TYR A 129 -2.04 -7.43 0.88
N LEU A 130 -2.50 -7.17 -0.36
CA LEU A 130 -1.62 -6.91 -1.50
C LEU A 130 -0.77 -5.65 -1.26
N VAL A 131 -1.37 -4.54 -0.84
CA VAL A 131 -0.66 -3.27 -0.59
C VAL A 131 0.34 -3.39 0.55
N LEU A 132 0.03 -4.07 1.68
CA LEU A 132 0.98 -4.24 2.79
C LEU A 132 2.19 -5.10 2.38
N VAL A 133 1.97 -6.16 1.60
CA VAL A 133 3.04 -6.99 1.03
C VAL A 133 3.92 -6.16 0.09
N LEU A 134 3.33 -5.40 -0.84
CA LEU A 134 4.06 -4.56 -1.78
C LEU A 134 4.81 -3.41 -1.09
N LYS A 135 4.23 -2.79 -0.05
CA LYS A 135 4.89 -1.77 0.75
C LYS A 135 6.15 -2.31 1.42
N GLN A 136 6.08 -3.46 2.08
CA GLN A 136 7.26 -4.07 2.71
C GLN A 136 8.32 -4.43 1.65
N PHE A 137 7.88 -4.98 0.52
CA PHE A 137 8.75 -5.36 -0.59
C PHE A 137 9.58 -4.17 -1.13
N LEU A 138 8.98 -2.99 -1.24
CA LEU A 138 9.69 -1.77 -1.64
C LEU A 138 10.52 -1.16 -0.49
N LEU A 139 9.99 -1.17 0.74
CA LEU A 139 10.66 -0.61 1.92
C LEU A 139 12.03 -1.26 2.15
N GLN A 140 12.11 -2.59 2.15
CA GLN A 140 13.38 -3.32 2.38
C GLN A 140 14.40 -3.19 1.22
N ARG A 141 14.11 -2.38 0.20
CA ARG A 141 14.96 -2.10 -0.96
C ARG A 141 15.21 -0.60 -1.14
N ASP A 142 14.75 0.23 -0.20
CA ASP A 142 14.79 1.70 -0.27
C ASP A 142 14.07 2.29 -1.51
N LEU A 143 13.05 1.57 -2.02
CA LEU A 143 12.29 1.91 -3.23
C LEU A 143 10.91 2.54 -2.95
N ASN A 144 10.58 2.78 -1.68
CA ASN A 144 9.31 3.38 -1.23
C ASN A 144 9.36 4.92 -1.14
N GLU A 145 10.54 5.53 -1.19
CA GLU A 145 10.74 6.97 -1.00
C GLU A 145 10.74 7.74 -2.32
N VAL A 146 9.85 8.73 -2.45
CA VAL A 146 9.79 9.57 -3.66
C VAL A 146 10.98 10.53 -3.78
N PHE A 147 11.64 10.85 -2.68
CA PHE A 147 12.84 11.71 -2.68
C PHE A 147 14.04 11.05 -3.39
N THR A 148 14.14 9.71 -3.35
CA THR A 148 15.16 8.94 -4.09
C THR A 148 14.66 8.48 -5.46
N GLY A 149 13.43 8.84 -5.86
CA GLY A 149 12.79 8.45 -7.11
C GLY A 149 11.98 7.16 -7.04
N GLY A 150 11.80 6.58 -5.85
CA GLY A 150 10.97 5.40 -5.62
C GLY A 150 9.46 5.65 -5.82
N ILE A 151 8.64 4.62 -5.55
CA ILE A 151 7.19 4.69 -5.67
C ILE A 151 6.57 4.98 -4.30
N GLY A 152 5.97 6.16 -4.17
CA GLY A 152 5.26 6.57 -2.96
C GLY A 152 4.01 5.74 -2.67
N SER A 153 3.61 5.67 -1.39
CA SER A 153 2.50 4.85 -0.91
C SER A 153 1.18 5.03 -1.69
N TYR A 154 0.84 6.26 -2.11
CA TYR A 154 -0.38 6.52 -2.86
C TYR A 154 -0.28 6.04 -4.32
N SER A 155 0.84 6.29 -5.00
CA SER A 155 1.11 5.75 -6.34
C SER A 155 1.03 4.22 -6.37
N LEU A 156 1.64 3.56 -5.37
CA LEU A 156 1.58 2.10 -5.23
C LEU A 156 0.15 1.59 -5.03
N PHE A 157 -0.64 2.29 -4.22
CA PHE A 157 -2.06 1.97 -4.01
C PHE A 157 -2.87 2.09 -5.32
N LEU A 158 -2.68 3.18 -6.08
CA LEU A 158 -3.36 3.38 -7.36
C LEU A 158 -2.95 2.33 -8.42
N MET A 159 -1.68 1.87 -8.41
CA MET A 159 -1.24 0.74 -9.24
C MET A 159 -1.95 -0.56 -8.86
N ALA A 160 -2.12 -0.85 -7.56
CA ALA A 160 -2.83 -2.03 -7.09
C ALA A 160 -4.34 -1.97 -7.42
N VAL A 161 -4.97 -0.80 -7.28
CA VAL A 161 -6.36 -0.57 -7.71
C VAL A 161 -6.51 -0.79 -9.22
N SER A 162 -5.63 -0.21 -10.05
CA SER A 162 -5.66 -0.38 -11.51
C SER A 162 -5.46 -1.84 -11.93
N PHE A 163 -4.60 -2.58 -11.24
CA PHE A 163 -4.39 -4.00 -11.48
C PHE A 163 -5.66 -4.82 -11.23
N LEU A 164 -6.37 -4.60 -10.12
CA LEU A 164 -7.62 -5.31 -9.81
C LEU A 164 -8.78 -4.86 -10.71
N GLN A 165 -8.84 -3.58 -11.05
CA GLN A 165 -9.83 -3.01 -11.97
C GLN A 165 -9.78 -3.62 -13.38
N LEU A 166 -8.57 -3.83 -13.90
CA LEU A 166 -8.32 -4.34 -15.25
C LEU A 166 -7.95 -5.83 -15.26
N HIS A 167 -8.21 -6.54 -14.15
CA HIS A 167 -7.86 -7.94 -14.02
C HIS A 167 -8.78 -8.81 -14.90
N PRO A 168 -8.24 -9.71 -15.76
CA PRO A 168 -9.07 -10.49 -16.68
C PRO A 168 -10.04 -11.47 -16.01
N ARG A 169 -9.72 -11.91 -14.78
CA ARG A 169 -10.62 -12.75 -13.98
C ARG A 169 -11.57 -11.90 -13.14
N GLU A 170 -12.88 -12.11 -13.31
CA GLU A 170 -13.93 -11.55 -12.44
C GLU A 170 -13.75 -11.97 -10.97
N ASP A 171 -13.19 -13.17 -10.73
CA ASP A 171 -12.89 -13.68 -9.39
C ASP A 171 -11.74 -12.95 -8.67
N ALA A 172 -11.05 -12.00 -9.31
CA ALA A 172 -10.02 -11.20 -8.65
C ALA A 172 -10.55 -10.27 -7.55
N CYS A 173 -11.87 -10.08 -7.51
CA CYS A 173 -12.54 -9.11 -6.65
C CYS A 173 -13.32 -9.76 -5.48
N ILE A 174 -13.40 -11.09 -5.40
CA ILE A 174 -14.16 -11.80 -4.35
C ILE A 174 -13.29 -12.13 -3.12
N PRO A 175 -13.86 -12.35 -1.92
CA PRO A 175 -13.06 -12.67 -0.72
C PRO A 175 -12.29 -14.00 -0.77
N ASN A 176 -12.68 -14.94 -1.63
CA ASN A 176 -12.10 -16.29 -1.70
C ASN A 176 -11.00 -16.44 -2.78
N THR A 177 -10.53 -15.36 -3.40
CA THR A 177 -9.48 -15.43 -4.42
C THR A 177 -8.16 -15.95 -3.86
N ASN A 178 -7.38 -16.64 -4.69
CA ASN A 178 -5.99 -16.95 -4.35
C ASN A 178 -5.12 -15.67 -4.40
N TYR A 179 -4.86 -15.07 -3.24
CA TYR A 179 -4.05 -13.86 -3.11
C TYR A 179 -2.60 -14.05 -3.59
N GLY A 180 -2.07 -15.27 -3.55
CA GLY A 180 -0.73 -15.59 -4.05
C GLY A 180 -0.63 -15.48 -5.57
N VAL A 181 -1.68 -15.88 -6.29
CA VAL A 181 -1.77 -15.73 -7.76
C VAL A 181 -1.84 -14.25 -8.14
N LEU A 182 -2.71 -13.48 -7.48
CA LEU A 182 -2.80 -12.02 -7.69
C LEU A 182 -1.49 -11.27 -7.39
N LEU A 183 -0.74 -11.70 -6.36
CA LEU A 183 0.57 -11.12 -6.05
C LEU A 183 1.60 -11.40 -7.17
N ILE A 184 1.65 -12.63 -7.68
CA ILE A 184 2.55 -13.01 -8.78
C ILE A 184 2.18 -12.24 -10.05
N GLU A 185 0.89 -12.17 -10.40
CA GLU A 185 0.40 -11.47 -11.59
C GLU A 185 0.58 -9.94 -11.51
N PHE A 186 0.49 -9.34 -10.32
CA PHE A 186 0.86 -7.94 -10.10
C PHE A 186 2.33 -7.70 -10.45
N PHE A 187 3.23 -8.56 -9.95
CA PHE A 187 4.66 -8.49 -10.25
C PHE A 187 4.96 -8.81 -11.72
N GLU A 188 4.20 -9.70 -12.36
CA GLU A 188 4.30 -9.99 -13.80
C GLU A 188 3.92 -8.76 -14.64
N LEU A 189 2.76 -8.17 -14.36
CA LEU A 189 2.26 -7.01 -15.08
C LEU A 189 3.24 -5.85 -14.96
N TYR A 190 3.54 -5.39 -13.74
CA TYR A 190 4.38 -4.20 -13.55
C TYR A 190 5.89 -4.49 -13.67
N GLY A 191 6.33 -5.73 -13.54
CA GLY A 191 7.72 -6.12 -13.79
C GLY A 191 8.03 -6.33 -15.27
N ARG A 192 7.09 -6.87 -16.07
CA ARG A 192 7.35 -7.33 -17.44
C ARG A 192 6.54 -6.63 -18.52
N HIS A 193 5.22 -6.55 -18.35
CA HIS A 193 4.31 -6.24 -19.46
C HIS A 193 3.87 -4.77 -19.54
N PHE A 194 3.82 -4.04 -18.42
CA PHE A 194 3.37 -2.66 -18.39
C PHE A 194 4.36 -1.75 -19.13
N ASN A 195 3.86 -1.02 -20.13
CA ASN A 195 4.68 -0.16 -20.98
C ASN A 195 4.84 1.23 -20.35
N TYR A 196 5.79 1.35 -19.41
CA TYR A 196 6.17 2.62 -18.77
C TYR A 196 6.55 3.75 -19.75
N LEU A 197 6.89 3.47 -21.01
CA LEU A 197 7.22 4.53 -21.97
C LEU A 197 5.98 5.12 -22.65
N LYS A 198 4.91 4.34 -22.84
CA LYS A 198 3.74 4.76 -23.65
C LYS A 198 2.41 4.78 -22.91
N THR A 199 2.30 4.05 -21.79
CA THR A 199 1.04 3.80 -21.10
C THR A 199 0.96 4.55 -19.77
N GLY A 200 -0.15 5.25 -19.58
CA GLY A 200 -0.56 5.87 -18.32
C GLY A 200 -1.69 5.12 -17.65
N ILE A 201 -1.82 5.27 -16.34
CA ILE A 201 -2.88 4.66 -15.52
C ILE A 201 -3.99 5.68 -15.24
N ARG A 202 -5.25 5.29 -15.46
CA ARG A 202 -6.46 5.99 -14.99
C ARG A 202 -7.30 5.01 -14.17
N ILE A 203 -7.75 5.42 -12.99
CA ILE A 203 -8.59 4.57 -12.10
C ILE A 203 -10.06 5.00 -12.03
N LYS A 204 -10.45 6.08 -12.73
CA LYS A 204 -11.85 6.53 -12.84
C LYS A 204 -12.67 5.55 -13.68
N ASP A 205 -13.98 5.53 -13.45
CA ASP A 205 -14.99 4.84 -14.28
C ASP A 205 -14.73 3.35 -14.51
N GLY A 206 -14.19 2.67 -13.49
CA GLY A 206 -13.86 1.24 -13.54
C GLY A 206 -12.41 0.95 -13.93
N GLY A 207 -11.63 1.96 -14.31
CA GLY A 207 -10.22 1.86 -14.66
C GLY A 207 -9.98 1.76 -16.17
N SER A 208 -8.86 2.33 -16.63
CA SER A 208 -8.41 2.25 -18.03
C SER A 208 -6.94 2.60 -18.17
N TYR A 209 -6.34 2.15 -19.27
CA TYR A 209 -5.01 2.58 -19.71
C TYR A 209 -5.12 3.65 -20.78
N VAL A 210 -4.29 4.68 -20.68
CA VAL A 210 -4.28 5.84 -21.59
C VAL A 210 -2.94 5.96 -22.31
N ALA A 211 -2.95 6.43 -23.57
CA ALA A 211 -1.72 6.71 -24.29
C ALA A 211 -1.11 8.03 -23.78
N LYS A 212 0.17 8.01 -23.40
CA LYS A 212 0.88 9.22 -22.94
C LYS A 212 0.91 10.33 -23.99
N ASP A 213 1.00 9.95 -25.27
CA ASP A 213 0.97 10.87 -26.41
C ASP A 213 -0.38 11.61 -26.55
N GLU A 214 -1.48 11.04 -26.05
CA GLU A 214 -2.79 11.69 -26.00
C GLU A 214 -2.92 12.59 -24.77
N VAL A 215 -2.48 12.09 -23.61
CA VAL A 215 -2.41 12.85 -22.35
C VAL A 215 -1.59 14.13 -22.52
N GLN A 216 -0.42 14.03 -23.17
CA GLN A 216 0.49 15.17 -23.35
C GLN A 216 -0.14 16.31 -24.18
N LYS A 217 -1.05 16.02 -25.13
CA LYS A 217 -1.77 17.06 -25.89
C LYS A 217 -2.72 17.90 -25.04
N ASN A 218 -3.14 17.35 -23.90
CA ASN A 218 -4.06 17.99 -22.95
C ASN A 218 -3.32 18.55 -21.71
N MET A 219 -1.99 18.43 -21.65
CA MET A 219 -1.17 19.06 -20.62
C MET A 219 -0.86 20.52 -21.02
N LEU A 220 -0.69 21.38 -20.01
CA LEU A 220 -0.18 22.73 -20.22
C LEU A 220 1.22 22.70 -20.83
N ASP A 221 1.51 23.67 -21.71
CA ASP A 221 2.73 23.70 -22.51
C ASP A 221 4.01 23.45 -21.69
N GLY A 222 4.82 22.52 -22.17
CA GLY A 222 6.10 22.13 -21.57
C GLY A 222 6.04 20.92 -20.61
N TYR A 223 4.89 20.57 -20.06
CA TYR A 223 4.78 19.36 -19.23
C TYR A 223 4.74 18.08 -20.07
N ARG A 224 5.47 17.06 -19.62
CA ARG A 224 5.45 15.71 -20.18
C ARG A 224 4.98 14.71 -19.12
N PRO A 225 4.22 13.66 -19.49
CA PRO A 225 3.92 12.55 -18.60
C PRO A 225 5.21 11.93 -18.04
N SER A 226 5.26 11.68 -16.73
CA SER A 226 6.42 11.05 -16.09
C SER A 226 6.61 9.59 -16.50
N MET A 227 7.70 8.94 -16.05
CA MET A 227 7.94 7.52 -16.33
C MET A 227 6.79 6.63 -15.82
N LEU A 228 6.30 6.89 -14.60
CA LEU A 228 5.10 6.26 -14.05
C LEU A 228 3.95 7.27 -14.07
N TYR A 229 3.30 7.47 -15.22
CA TYR A 229 2.15 8.37 -15.27
C TYR A 229 0.92 7.74 -14.63
N ILE A 230 0.37 8.39 -13.61
CA ILE A 230 -0.90 8.02 -12.98
C ILE A 230 -1.77 9.28 -12.87
N GLU A 231 -2.93 9.27 -13.51
CA GLU A 231 -3.90 10.37 -13.41
C GLU A 231 -4.46 10.42 -11.98
N ASP A 232 -4.32 11.57 -11.34
CA ASP A 232 -4.86 11.78 -10.00
C ASP A 232 -6.41 11.76 -10.02
N PRO A 233 -7.05 10.86 -9.24
CA PRO A 233 -8.51 10.78 -9.17
C PRO A 233 -9.14 12.01 -8.50
N LEU A 234 -8.41 12.73 -7.65
CA LEU A 234 -8.90 13.85 -6.85
C LEU A 234 -8.50 15.22 -7.43
N GLN A 235 -7.39 15.30 -8.16
CA GLN A 235 -6.87 16.55 -8.74
C GLN A 235 -6.62 16.42 -10.26
N PRO A 236 -7.60 16.78 -11.12
CA PRO A 236 -7.43 16.74 -12.57
C PRO A 236 -6.15 17.44 -13.06
N GLY A 237 -5.43 16.80 -13.99
CA GLY A 237 -4.15 17.28 -14.53
C GLY A 237 -2.92 17.01 -13.66
N ASN A 238 -3.09 16.55 -12.41
CA ASN A 238 -1.97 16.09 -11.60
C ASN A 238 -1.50 14.68 -12.04
N ASP A 239 -0.18 14.48 -11.99
CA ASP A 239 0.48 13.20 -12.27
C ASP A 239 1.09 12.69 -10.96
N VAL A 240 0.45 11.68 -10.36
CA VAL A 240 0.82 11.20 -9.01
C VAL A 240 2.21 10.56 -9.00
N GLY A 241 2.65 9.96 -10.11
CA GLY A 241 3.97 9.35 -10.22
C GLY A 241 5.08 10.29 -10.72
N ARG A 242 4.81 11.60 -10.80
CA ARG A 242 5.78 12.61 -11.27
C ARG A 242 7.13 12.57 -10.55
N SER A 243 7.11 12.32 -9.24
CA SER A 243 8.34 12.21 -8.42
C SER A 243 8.99 10.82 -8.48
N SER A 244 8.33 9.80 -9.04
CA SER A 244 8.84 8.44 -9.18
C SER A 244 9.75 8.27 -10.41
N TYR A 245 10.77 9.12 -10.53
CA TYR A 245 11.71 9.10 -11.65
C TYR A 245 12.56 7.82 -11.72
N GLY A 246 12.70 7.10 -10.60
CA GLY A 246 13.32 5.79 -10.46
C GLY A 246 12.37 4.58 -10.66
N ALA A 247 11.20 4.78 -11.28
CA ALA A 247 10.23 3.69 -11.52
C ALA A 247 10.81 2.49 -12.30
N MET A 248 11.87 2.68 -13.09
CA MET A 248 12.53 1.58 -13.83
C MET A 248 13.32 0.63 -12.92
N GLN A 249 13.91 1.13 -11.83
CA GLN A 249 14.51 0.30 -10.78
C GLN A 249 13.42 -0.52 -10.07
N VAL A 250 12.24 0.08 -9.86
CA VAL A 250 11.10 -0.64 -9.26
C VAL A 250 10.54 -1.70 -10.20
N LYS A 251 10.46 -1.43 -11.51
CA LYS A 251 10.16 -2.45 -12.54
C LYS A 251 11.12 -3.64 -12.46
N GLN A 252 12.42 -3.40 -12.32
CA GLN A 252 13.42 -4.47 -12.18
C GLN A 252 13.22 -5.29 -10.89
N ALA A 253 12.90 -4.62 -9.77
CA ALA A 253 12.58 -5.30 -8.52
C ALA A 253 11.30 -6.17 -8.64
N PHE A 254 10.27 -5.67 -9.32
CA PHE A 254 9.04 -6.45 -9.59
C PHE A 254 9.30 -7.66 -10.51
N ASP A 255 10.12 -7.53 -11.56
CA ASP A 255 10.51 -8.68 -12.39
C ASP A 255 11.27 -9.74 -11.57
N TYR A 256 12.20 -9.32 -10.71
CA TYR A 256 12.87 -10.23 -9.77
C TYR A 256 11.87 -10.97 -8.86
N ALA A 257 10.89 -10.24 -8.28
CA ALA A 257 9.88 -10.83 -7.40
C ALA A 257 9.01 -11.86 -8.14
N TYR A 258 8.59 -11.55 -9.37
CA TYR A 258 7.88 -12.47 -10.23
C TYR A 258 8.69 -13.75 -10.48
N VAL A 259 9.98 -13.63 -10.85
CA VAL A 259 10.83 -14.80 -11.13
C VAL A 259 10.97 -15.68 -9.90
N VAL A 260 11.27 -15.10 -8.74
CA VAL A 260 11.46 -15.82 -7.49
C VAL A 260 10.19 -16.53 -7.03
N LEU A 261 9.04 -15.85 -7.04
CA LEU A 261 7.78 -16.45 -6.64
C LEU A 261 7.30 -17.52 -7.63
N SER A 262 7.37 -17.26 -8.94
CA SER A 262 6.97 -18.21 -9.98
C SER A 262 7.82 -19.48 -9.93
N HIS A 263 9.12 -19.35 -9.67
CA HIS A 263 10.01 -20.49 -9.44
C HIS A 263 9.62 -21.25 -8.17
N ALA A 264 9.35 -20.54 -7.06
CA ALA A 264 9.00 -21.14 -5.78
C ALA A 264 7.67 -21.94 -5.77
N VAL A 265 6.72 -21.60 -6.65
CA VAL A 265 5.44 -22.33 -6.80
C VAL A 265 5.44 -23.35 -7.95
N SER A 266 6.54 -23.47 -8.69
CA SER A 266 6.65 -24.36 -9.85
C SER A 266 6.71 -25.84 -9.44
N PRO A 267 6.10 -26.78 -10.19
CA PRO A 267 6.18 -28.22 -9.91
C PRO A 267 7.61 -28.79 -9.85
N ILE A 268 8.58 -28.10 -10.47
CA ILE A 268 10.01 -28.45 -10.44
C ILE A 268 10.78 -27.84 -9.27
N ALA A 269 10.17 -26.98 -8.44
CA ALA A 269 10.83 -26.34 -7.30
C ALA A 269 11.48 -27.35 -6.34
N LYS A 270 10.87 -28.53 -6.17
CA LYS A 270 11.37 -29.66 -5.37
C LYS A 270 12.73 -30.23 -5.83
N TYR A 271 13.21 -29.89 -7.03
CA TYR A 271 14.51 -30.34 -7.55
C TYR A 271 15.62 -29.28 -7.41
N TYR A 272 15.29 -28.08 -6.92
CA TYR A 272 16.28 -27.04 -6.63
C TYR A 272 16.64 -27.04 -5.14
N PRO A 273 17.85 -26.56 -4.78
CA PRO A 273 18.24 -26.37 -3.39
C PRO A 273 17.46 -25.19 -2.76
N ASN A 274 16.18 -25.43 -2.48
CA ASN A 274 15.35 -24.54 -1.69
C ASN A 274 15.69 -24.72 -0.21
N ASN A 275 15.94 -23.62 0.49
CA ASN A 275 16.02 -23.65 1.93
C ASN A 275 14.63 -23.97 2.51
N GLU A 276 14.46 -25.14 3.13
CA GLU A 276 13.19 -25.59 3.73
C GLU A 276 12.74 -24.71 4.90
N THR A 277 13.66 -23.95 5.50
CA THR A 277 13.35 -23.00 6.58
C THR A 277 12.76 -21.66 6.07
N GLU A 278 12.82 -21.37 4.76
CA GLU A 278 12.25 -20.15 4.19
C GLU A 278 10.87 -20.38 3.57
N SER A 279 9.87 -19.64 4.07
CA SER A 279 8.55 -19.57 3.45
C SER A 279 8.61 -18.96 2.04
N ILE A 280 7.61 -19.25 1.19
CA ILE A 280 7.53 -18.73 -0.19
C ILE A 280 7.64 -17.19 -0.21
N LEU A 281 6.94 -16.50 0.69
CA LEU A 281 6.98 -15.04 0.79
C LEU A 281 8.32 -14.54 1.37
N GLY A 282 8.94 -15.32 2.26
CA GLY A 282 10.26 -15.07 2.86
C GLY A 282 11.39 -14.91 1.84
N ARG A 283 11.22 -15.46 0.63
CA ARG A 283 12.18 -15.35 -0.48
C ARG A 283 12.23 -13.96 -1.12
N ILE A 284 11.16 -13.16 -1.00
CA ILE A 284 11.10 -11.80 -1.54
C ILE A 284 10.97 -10.71 -0.47
N ILE A 285 10.47 -11.08 0.72
CA ILE A 285 10.19 -10.18 1.85
C ILE A 285 10.84 -10.71 3.12
N ARG A 286 11.47 -9.83 3.90
CA ARG A 286 11.96 -10.12 5.24
C ARG A 286 11.44 -9.08 6.24
N VAL A 287 11.30 -9.51 7.49
CA VAL A 287 11.02 -8.66 8.66
C VAL A 287 12.20 -8.88 9.61
N THR A 288 12.79 -7.81 10.14
CA THR A 288 13.95 -7.91 11.03
C THR A 288 13.52 -8.28 12.45
N ASP A 289 14.41 -8.91 13.20
CA ASP A 289 14.19 -9.24 14.61
C ASP A 289 13.97 -7.98 15.47
N GLU A 290 14.54 -6.84 15.06
CA GLU A 290 14.28 -5.51 15.62
C GLU A 290 12.79 -5.14 15.54
N VAL A 291 12.17 -5.29 14.36
CA VAL A 291 10.74 -5.01 14.15
C VAL A 291 9.86 -6.00 14.93
N ALA A 292 10.27 -7.27 15.04
CA ALA A 292 9.56 -8.24 15.87
C ALA A 292 9.63 -7.87 17.36
N THR A 293 10.83 -7.58 17.87
CA THR A 293 11.11 -7.18 19.26
C THR A 293 10.36 -5.90 19.64
N TYR A 294 10.37 -4.90 18.76
CA TYR A 294 9.64 -3.64 18.94
C TYR A 294 8.12 -3.86 19.02
N ARG A 295 7.55 -4.71 18.15
CA ARG A 295 6.12 -5.06 18.20
C ARG A 295 5.73 -5.81 19.48
N ASP A 296 6.61 -6.67 19.98
CA ASP A 296 6.38 -7.41 21.21
C ASP A 296 6.56 -6.52 22.46
N TRP A 297 7.42 -5.50 22.40
CA TRP A 297 7.49 -4.43 23.40
C TRP A 297 6.18 -3.61 23.43
N ILE A 298 5.65 -3.19 22.27
CA ILE A 298 4.34 -2.52 22.19
C ILE A 298 3.24 -3.40 22.79
N SER A 299 3.16 -4.68 22.40
CA SER A 299 2.13 -5.59 22.91
C SER A 299 2.23 -5.82 24.43
N LYS A 300 3.42 -5.78 25.03
CA LYS A 300 3.58 -5.81 26.50
C LYS A 300 3.09 -4.53 27.18
N GLN A 301 3.45 -3.37 26.62
CA GLN A 301 3.19 -2.07 27.24
C GLN A 301 1.73 -1.61 27.07
N TRP A 302 1.10 -1.87 25.92
CA TRP A 302 -0.27 -1.42 25.60
C TRP A 302 -1.33 -2.54 25.62
N GLY A 303 -0.95 -3.82 25.54
CA GLY A 303 -1.89 -4.95 25.47
C GLY A 303 -2.50 -5.37 26.82
N LEU A 304 -1.89 -4.99 27.95
CA LEU A 304 -2.33 -5.43 29.28
C LEU A 304 -3.59 -4.72 29.82
N GLN A 305 -4.03 -3.61 29.21
CA GLN A 305 -5.18 -2.83 29.69
C GLN A 305 -6.56 -3.46 29.38
N ASN A 306 -6.62 -4.67 28.81
CA ASN A 306 -7.87 -5.41 28.58
C ASN A 306 -8.24 -6.42 29.69
N ARG A 307 -7.51 -6.46 30.82
CA ARG A 307 -8.02 -7.09 32.04
C ARG A 307 -8.84 -6.08 32.83
N PRO A 308 -10.13 -6.35 33.15
CA PRO A 308 -10.78 -5.63 34.23
C PRO A 308 -10.03 -5.98 35.52
N GLU A 309 -9.56 -4.96 36.25
CA GLU A 309 -8.99 -5.20 37.57
C GLU A 309 -10.07 -5.77 38.49
N PRO A 310 -9.77 -6.82 39.29
CA PRO A 310 -10.67 -7.24 40.33
C PRO A 310 -10.73 -6.11 41.37
N SER A 311 -11.91 -5.50 41.52
CA SER A 311 -12.17 -4.48 42.53
C SER A 311 -11.97 -5.05 43.94
N CYS A 312 -10.77 -4.90 44.48
CA CYS A 312 -10.43 -5.18 45.87
C CYS A 312 -11.08 -4.14 46.80
N ASN A 313 -12.38 -4.27 47.06
CA ASN A 313 -13.09 -3.51 48.09
C ASN A 313 -14.28 -4.31 48.63
N GLY A 314 -14.09 -4.95 49.78
CA GLY A 314 -15.13 -5.63 50.56
C GLY A 314 -14.57 -5.96 51.94
N PRO A 315 -15.14 -5.42 53.05
CA PRO A 315 -14.56 -5.55 54.37
C PRO A 315 -14.75 -6.96 54.95
N VAL A 316 -13.78 -7.38 55.76
CA VAL A 316 -13.80 -8.65 56.48
C VAL A 316 -14.89 -8.65 57.54
N SER A 317 -15.69 -9.72 57.60
CA SER A 317 -16.53 -10.05 58.77
C SER A 317 -16.72 -11.56 58.87
N SER A 318 -16.60 -12.08 60.09
CA SER A 318 -16.31 -13.48 60.38
C SER A 318 -17.37 -14.17 61.25
N SER A 319 -17.88 -15.32 60.80
CA SER A 319 -18.53 -16.40 61.59
C SER A 319 -19.29 -17.32 60.62
N SER A 320 -19.53 -18.61 60.86
CA SER A 320 -18.93 -19.62 61.75
C SER A 320 -19.40 -21.01 61.25
N ALA A 321 -18.66 -22.08 61.54
CA ALA A 321 -18.94 -23.42 60.99
C ALA A 321 -20.02 -24.22 61.75
N THR A 322 -20.69 -25.14 61.05
CA THR A 322 -21.30 -26.38 61.63
C THR A 322 -21.35 -27.50 60.58
N GLN A 323 -21.38 -28.76 61.05
CA GLN A 323 -21.19 -30.00 60.27
C GLN A 323 -22.47 -30.87 60.21
N SER A 324 -22.61 -31.68 59.14
CA SER A 324 -23.13 -33.08 59.11
C SER A 324 -23.20 -33.55 57.63
N SER A 325 -22.66 -34.71 57.21
CA SER A 325 -23.14 -36.12 57.37
C SER A 325 -24.51 -36.36 56.70
N SER A 326 -24.80 -37.42 55.92
CA SER A 326 -24.13 -38.67 55.45
C SER A 326 -25.07 -39.35 54.40
N SER A 327 -24.77 -40.36 53.56
CA SER A 327 -23.58 -41.14 53.12
C SER A 327 -23.98 -42.03 51.90
N ASP A 328 -23.07 -42.89 51.40
CA ASP A 328 -23.30 -44.18 50.67
C ASP A 328 -23.91 -44.16 49.23
N VAL A 329 -23.58 -45.05 48.27
CA VAL A 329 -22.41 -45.91 47.93
C VAL A 329 -22.49 -46.32 46.42
N ASP A 330 -21.33 -46.60 45.80
CA ASP A 330 -20.97 -47.65 44.79
C ASP A 330 -22.02 -48.36 43.88
N SER A 331 -21.71 -48.96 42.71
CA SER A 331 -20.53 -49.06 41.80
C SER A 331 -21.01 -49.73 40.48
N ASP A 332 -20.63 -49.33 39.26
CA ASP A 332 -19.47 -49.75 38.42
C ASP A 332 -19.85 -50.71 37.24
N ALA A 333 -18.92 -50.91 36.29
CA ALA A 333 -18.82 -51.92 35.23
C ALA A 333 -19.40 -51.63 33.80
N THR A 334 -18.50 -51.16 32.94
CA THR A 334 -18.42 -51.25 31.45
C THR A 334 -18.17 -52.71 30.95
N PRO A 335 -17.92 -53.04 29.64
CA PRO A 335 -18.20 -52.38 28.34
C PRO A 335 -18.67 -53.31 27.17
N CYS A 336 -18.87 -52.71 25.97
CA CYS A 336 -18.64 -53.28 24.61
C CYS A 336 -19.53 -54.39 24.00
N LYS A 337 -20.21 -54.08 22.87
CA LYS A 337 -19.91 -54.58 21.50
C LYS A 337 -20.95 -54.16 20.43
N THR A 338 -20.47 -53.72 19.26
CA THR A 338 -21.18 -53.68 17.96
C THR A 338 -21.15 -55.09 17.30
N PRO A 339 -22.06 -55.49 16.37
CA PRO A 339 -21.99 -55.02 14.96
C PRO A 339 -23.27 -55.12 14.05
N LYS A 340 -23.16 -54.57 12.82
CA LYS A 340 -23.95 -54.87 11.59
C LYS A 340 -25.48 -54.55 11.60
N GLN A 341 -26.19 -54.35 10.48
CA GLN A 341 -26.01 -53.85 9.11
C GLN A 341 -27.36 -54.10 8.37
N LEU A 342 -27.71 -53.23 7.39
CA LEU A 342 -28.56 -53.50 6.21
C LEU A 342 -30.12 -53.50 6.26
N LEU A 343 -30.67 -52.94 5.17
CA LEU A 343 -32.05 -52.97 4.62
C LEU A 343 -33.17 -52.27 5.45
N CYS A 344 -34.23 -51.67 4.88
CA CYS A 344 -34.70 -51.63 3.49
C CYS A 344 -35.49 -50.33 3.13
N ARG A 345 -35.50 -49.97 1.85
CA ARG A 345 -36.54 -49.16 1.15
C ARG A 345 -37.44 -50.17 0.38
N PRO A 346 -38.54 -49.81 -0.33
CA PRO A 346 -39.34 -48.59 -0.34
C PRO A 346 -40.87 -48.89 -0.20
N SER A 347 -41.71 -47.86 -0.30
CA SER A 347 -43.05 -48.01 -0.89
C SER A 347 -43.44 -46.74 -1.67
N THR A 348 -44.21 -46.94 -2.74
CA THR A 348 -44.56 -45.94 -3.76
C THR A 348 -46.06 -45.92 -3.99
N GLY A 349 -46.60 -44.76 -4.35
CA GLY A 349 -47.57 -44.70 -5.44
C GLY A 349 -48.91 -44.01 -5.17
N ASN A 350 -49.17 -43.02 -6.05
CA ASN A 350 -50.42 -42.64 -6.72
C ASN A 350 -50.87 -41.19 -6.43
N ARG A 351 -50.79 -40.29 -7.44
CA ARG A 351 -51.74 -40.04 -8.58
C ARG A 351 -53.00 -39.32 -8.07
N VAL A 352 -53.61 -38.33 -8.72
CA VAL A 352 -53.54 -37.66 -10.07
C VAL A 352 -54.27 -36.29 -9.88
N GLY A 353 -54.23 -35.23 -10.71
CA GLY A 353 -53.63 -34.89 -12.01
C GLY A 353 -53.57 -33.35 -12.17
N SER A 354 -52.82 -32.79 -13.13
CA SER A 354 -53.21 -32.50 -14.53
C SER A 354 -54.00 -31.19 -14.75
N GLN A 355 -53.30 -30.11 -15.17
CA GLN A 355 -53.64 -29.29 -16.36
C GLN A 355 -52.65 -28.12 -16.62
N ASP A 356 -51.65 -28.40 -17.46
CA ASP A 356 -51.28 -27.70 -18.71
C ASP A 356 -51.58 -26.20 -19.04
N VAL A 357 -50.56 -25.60 -19.70
CA VAL A 357 -50.59 -24.62 -20.85
C VAL A 357 -50.59 -23.08 -20.58
N SER A 358 -49.38 -22.52 -20.64
CA SER A 358 -48.84 -21.50 -21.60
C SER A 358 -49.34 -20.04 -21.73
N LEU A 359 -48.35 -19.15 -22.03
CA LEU A 359 -48.41 -17.88 -22.83
C LEU A 359 -49.19 -16.68 -22.22
N GLU A 360 -48.85 -15.40 -22.45
CA GLU A 360 -47.68 -14.70 -23.02
C GLU A 360 -47.60 -13.24 -22.47
N SER A 361 -46.70 -12.42 -23.01
CA SER A 361 -46.40 -11.02 -22.66
C SER A 361 -47.54 -9.99 -22.81
N SER A 362 -47.37 -8.81 -22.21
CA SER A 362 -47.92 -7.54 -22.74
C SER A 362 -47.07 -6.33 -22.36
N GLN A 363 -46.60 -5.59 -23.38
CA GLN A 363 -46.18 -4.18 -23.25
C GLN A 363 -47.41 -3.26 -23.34
N ALA A 364 -47.33 -2.04 -22.82
CA ALA A 364 -48.30 -0.98 -23.10
C ALA A 364 -47.59 0.33 -23.45
N VAL A 365 -48.10 1.00 -24.49
CA VAL A 365 -47.59 2.27 -25.06
C VAL A 365 -48.58 3.39 -24.75
N GLY A 366 -48.07 4.58 -24.44
CA GLY A 366 -48.86 5.83 -24.34
C GLY A 366 -48.22 6.96 -25.14
N LYS A 367 -49.01 7.73 -25.89
CA LYS A 367 -48.55 8.70 -26.90
C LYS A 367 -49.45 9.95 -26.90
N MET A 368 -48.89 11.16 -26.98
CA MET A 368 -49.45 12.42 -27.54
C MET A 368 -48.37 13.53 -27.40
N GLN A 369 -47.87 14.16 -28.46
CA GLN A 369 -48.38 15.39 -29.15
C GLN A 369 -48.53 16.64 -28.23
N SER A 370 -48.20 17.88 -28.63
CA SER A 370 -47.48 18.44 -29.80
C SER A 370 -47.41 19.99 -29.69
N THR A 371 -46.28 20.64 -29.98
CA THR A 371 -46.25 22.00 -30.60
C THR A 371 -44.90 22.34 -31.25
N GLN A 372 -44.91 23.28 -32.20
CA GLN A 372 -43.83 23.58 -33.16
C GLN A 372 -43.17 24.94 -32.91
N THR A 373 -41.94 25.12 -33.40
CA THR A 373 -41.42 26.26 -34.24
C THR A 373 -39.92 25.99 -34.51
N SER A 374 -39.53 25.47 -35.67
CA SER A 374 -39.20 26.21 -36.91
C SER A 374 -37.90 27.03 -36.86
N ASN A 375 -36.81 26.48 -37.42
CA ASN A 375 -36.13 27.13 -38.55
C ASN A 375 -35.22 26.16 -39.34
N THR A 376 -35.37 26.23 -40.66
CA THR A 376 -34.53 25.67 -41.73
C THR A 376 -33.16 26.40 -41.79
N SER A 377 -32.10 25.96 -42.49
CA SER A 377 -32.02 25.13 -43.70
C SER A 377 -30.65 24.42 -43.89
N ASN A 378 -30.69 23.24 -44.54
CA ASN A 378 -29.83 22.73 -45.64
C ASN A 378 -28.29 22.92 -45.64
N SER A 379 -27.48 21.95 -46.10
CA SER A 379 -27.79 20.66 -46.76
C SER A 379 -26.55 19.75 -46.90
N THR A 380 -26.76 18.42 -46.87
CA THR A 380 -26.11 17.35 -47.69
C THR A 380 -24.58 17.26 -47.76
N ASN A 381 -23.89 16.12 -47.89
CA ASN A 381 -24.13 14.67 -47.98
C ASN A 381 -22.71 14.05 -47.77
N LYS A 382 -22.43 12.77 -47.51
CA LYS A 382 -23.16 11.50 -47.73
C LYS A 382 -22.54 10.43 -46.81
N SER A 383 -23.31 9.45 -46.38
CA SER A 383 -22.84 8.26 -45.65
C SER A 383 -22.33 7.16 -46.60
N GLN A 384 -21.39 6.33 -46.13
CA GLN A 384 -21.29 4.91 -46.52
C GLN A 384 -20.83 4.03 -45.34
N HIS A 385 -21.45 2.85 -45.21
CA HIS A 385 -21.09 1.80 -44.28
C HIS A 385 -19.85 1.03 -44.76
N GLY A 386 -19.09 0.41 -43.83
CA GLY A 386 -18.03 -0.54 -44.16
C GLY A 386 -17.68 -1.45 -42.97
N SER A 387 -17.84 -2.77 -43.14
CA SER A 387 -17.77 -3.77 -42.07
C SER A 387 -16.40 -3.96 -41.40
N ALA A 388 -16.44 -4.49 -40.17
CA ALA A 388 -15.28 -5.02 -39.46
C ALA A 388 -14.52 -6.10 -40.26
N ARG A 389 -13.18 -6.11 -40.14
CA ARG A 389 -12.35 -7.30 -40.35
C ARG A 389 -11.21 -7.37 -39.33
N LEU A 390 -11.09 -8.54 -38.72
CA LEU A 390 -9.90 -8.99 -38.01
C LEU A 390 -8.72 -9.05 -38.98
N PHE A 391 -7.52 -8.67 -38.54
CA PHE A 391 -6.29 -9.23 -39.11
C PHE A 391 -5.26 -9.58 -38.04
N ARG A 392 -4.69 -10.77 -38.23
CA ARG A 392 -3.73 -11.44 -37.37
C ARG A 392 -2.31 -11.08 -37.81
N SER A 393 -1.37 -11.17 -36.86
CA SER A 393 0.09 -11.17 -37.02
C SER A 393 0.68 -11.35 -38.43
N SER A 394 1.72 -10.57 -38.75
CA SER A 394 2.72 -10.97 -39.74
C SER A 394 4.11 -10.51 -39.31
N SER A 395 4.90 -11.46 -38.83
CA SER A 395 6.32 -11.31 -38.55
C SER A 395 7.13 -11.37 -39.85
N LYS A 396 8.02 -10.40 -40.04
CA LYS A 396 9.17 -10.52 -40.96
C LYS A 396 10.39 -9.94 -40.27
N GLY A 397 11.39 -10.78 -40.03
CA GLY A 397 12.72 -10.33 -39.63
C GLY A 397 13.52 -9.88 -40.84
N PHE A 398 14.56 -9.08 -40.58
CA PHE A 398 15.65 -8.85 -41.52
C PHE A 398 16.96 -8.80 -40.74
N GLN A 399 17.93 -9.65 -41.12
CA GLN A 399 19.32 -9.55 -40.68
C GLN A 399 20.07 -8.60 -41.64
N GLY A 400 21.12 -7.92 -41.15
CA GLY A 400 21.85 -6.96 -41.98
C GLY A 400 23.07 -6.29 -41.32
N THR A 401 24.09 -7.08 -41.01
CA THR A 401 25.54 -6.72 -41.04
C THR A 401 26.04 -5.35 -40.51
N THR A 402 26.74 -5.42 -39.38
CA THR A 402 28.06 -4.82 -39.08
C THR A 402 28.71 -3.86 -40.09
N GLN A 403 29.23 -2.73 -39.57
CA GLN A 403 30.55 -2.20 -39.96
C GLN A 403 31.21 -1.46 -38.78
N THR A 404 32.54 -1.52 -38.72
CA THR A 404 33.40 -0.90 -37.69
C THR A 404 34.49 -0.03 -38.35
N SER A 405 35.14 0.79 -37.52
CA SER A 405 36.52 1.32 -37.64
C SER A 405 36.76 2.80 -38.06
N HIS A 406 37.86 3.33 -37.48
CA HIS A 406 38.55 4.62 -37.69
C HIS A 406 37.81 5.94 -37.30
N GLY A 407 38.42 6.94 -36.64
CA GLY A 407 39.71 6.99 -35.91
C GLY A 407 40.62 8.18 -36.26
N SER A 408 40.71 9.20 -35.38
CA SER A 408 41.84 10.15 -35.17
C SER A 408 41.46 11.12 -34.01
N LEU A 409 42.24 11.35 -32.95
CA LEU A 409 43.53 12.06 -32.82
C LEU A 409 43.47 13.56 -33.21
N MET A 410 43.55 14.46 -32.21
CA MET A 410 44.54 15.57 -32.13
C MET A 410 44.36 16.49 -30.89
N THR A 411 45.43 16.57 -30.08
CA THR A 411 45.96 17.74 -29.32
C THR A 411 45.06 18.75 -28.59
N ASN A 412 45.00 18.58 -27.27
CA ASN A 412 45.49 19.52 -26.24
C ASN A 412 45.81 21.00 -26.63
N LYS A 413 45.18 21.97 -25.94
CA LYS A 413 45.85 23.25 -25.60
C LYS A 413 45.30 23.84 -24.29
N GLN A 414 46.20 24.01 -23.31
CA GLN A 414 45.91 24.68 -22.04
C GLN A 414 45.90 26.20 -22.21
N HIS A 415 45.10 26.90 -21.38
CA HIS A 415 45.49 28.21 -20.86
C HIS A 415 45.33 28.26 -19.34
N GLN A 416 46.31 28.92 -18.71
CA GLN A 416 46.52 28.95 -17.26
C GLN A 416 45.97 30.26 -16.66
N GLY A 417 45.59 30.23 -15.38
CA GLY A 417 45.03 31.42 -14.72
C GLY A 417 44.82 31.27 -13.20
N LYS A 418 45.87 30.83 -12.50
CA LYS A 418 46.20 31.09 -11.08
C LYS A 418 45.10 31.74 -10.21
N SER A 419 44.48 31.01 -9.29
CA SER A 419 44.98 30.60 -7.96
C SER A 419 45.08 31.74 -6.92
N ASN A 420 44.33 31.62 -5.83
CA ASN A 420 44.88 31.98 -4.52
C ASN A 420 44.46 30.95 -3.46
N ASN A 421 45.41 30.55 -2.64
CA ASN A 421 45.32 29.46 -1.68
C ASN A 421 45.18 30.06 -0.27
N GLN A 422 44.35 29.49 0.60
CA GLN A 422 44.78 29.30 2.00
C GLN A 422 44.00 28.16 2.69
N TYR A 423 44.77 27.22 3.22
CA TYR A 423 44.32 26.13 4.09
C TYR A 423 44.07 26.68 5.52
N TYR A 424 43.25 26.00 6.33
CA TYR A 424 43.77 25.24 7.50
C TYR A 424 42.72 24.29 8.15
N HIS A 425 43.26 23.23 8.75
CA HIS A 425 42.69 21.96 9.25
C HIS A 425 41.37 21.84 10.06
N GLY A 426 40.76 20.65 9.91
CA GLY A 426 40.34 19.78 11.05
C GLY A 426 38.82 19.57 11.19
N LYS A 427 38.29 18.38 11.54
CA LYS A 427 38.88 17.08 11.92
C LYS A 427 38.00 15.92 11.41
N LYS A 428 38.60 14.86 10.84
CA LYS A 428 37.94 13.54 10.72
C LYS A 428 38.00 12.82 12.07
N ARG A 429 36.88 12.28 12.58
CA ARG A 429 36.88 11.38 13.75
C ARG A 429 36.87 9.92 13.29
N LYS A 430 37.77 9.11 13.87
CA LYS A 430 37.88 7.67 13.64
C LYS A 430 36.78 6.92 14.41
N HIS A 431 36.29 5.82 13.86
CA HIS A 431 35.67 4.77 14.68
C HIS A 431 36.71 4.20 15.65
N LYS A 432 36.33 4.02 16.91
CA LYS A 432 37.13 3.33 17.92
C LYS A 432 36.86 1.83 17.79
N ARG A 433 37.91 1.04 17.55
CA ARG A 433 37.91 -0.40 17.84
C ARG A 433 38.46 -0.55 19.26
N ASP A 434 37.80 -1.35 20.08
CA ASP A 434 38.46 -2.03 21.20
C ASP A 434 38.73 -3.49 20.76
N ALA A 435 39.71 -4.15 21.39
CA ALA A 435 40.53 -5.20 20.77
C ALA A 435 40.31 -6.62 21.36
N PRO A 436 41.27 -7.58 21.31
CA PRO A 436 41.09 -8.78 20.52
C PRO A 436 40.92 -10.07 21.34
N LEU A 437 40.41 -11.12 20.69
CA LEU A 437 40.54 -12.50 21.14
C LEU A 437 41.27 -13.31 20.06
N SER A 438 42.50 -13.70 20.37
CA SER A 438 43.35 -14.55 19.54
C SER A 438 43.30 -16.00 20.02
N ASP A 439 43.08 -16.90 19.07
CA ASP A 439 43.56 -18.28 18.99
C ASP A 439 43.51 -19.19 20.24
N LEU A 440 42.71 -20.25 20.12
CA LEU A 440 43.10 -21.57 20.60
C LEU A 440 42.63 -22.64 19.59
N CYS A 441 43.58 -23.49 19.21
CA CYS A 441 43.52 -24.59 18.24
C CYS A 441 42.25 -25.48 18.34
N ARG A 442 41.83 -26.21 17.29
CA ARG A 442 42.67 -26.99 16.37
C ARG A 442 41.95 -27.37 15.09
#